data_AF-A0AA43GXR4-F1
#
_entry.id   AF-A0AA43GXR4-F1
#
_cell.length_a   1.000
_cell.length_b   1.000
_cell.length_c   1.000
_cell.angle_alpha   90.00
_cell.angle_beta   90.00
_cell.angle_gamma   90.00
#
_symmetry.space_group_name_H-M   'P 1'
#
loop_
_entity.id
_entity.type
_entity.pdbx_description
1 polymer ?
#
loop_
_entity_poly.entity_id
_entity_poly.type
_entity_poly.pdbx_seq_one_letter_code
_entity_poly.pdbx_strand_id
1 'polypeptide(L)'
;MVCLLCTGISFDIACFILKQLKEQEAELFISDQGKRFMLLLSQDDSLSLVEFDRKMAIASLDEGKAVIPVWIDAIYQQLASRLPK
;
A
#
# COMPACT_ATOMS: atom_id res chain seq x y z
N MET A 1 -2.09 8.01 3.39
CA MET A 1 -2.68 7.78 4.72
C MET A 1 -4.14 7.33 4.67
N VAL A 2 -4.98 7.87 3.76
CA VAL A 2 -6.41 7.53 3.71
C VAL A 2 -6.67 6.05 3.33
N CYS A 3 -5.90 5.45 2.42
CA CYS A 3 -6.20 4.08 1.96
C CYS A 3 -6.05 2.99 3.05
N LEU A 4 -4.98 3.01 3.87
CA LEU A 4 -4.69 1.93 4.84
C LEU A 4 -5.63 1.96 6.05
N LEU A 5 -5.89 3.16 6.59
CA LEU A 5 -6.80 3.29 7.73
C LEU A 5 -8.25 2.99 7.34
N CYS A 6 -8.65 3.35 6.11
CA CYS A 6 -9.98 2.99 5.59
C CYS A 6 -10.16 1.49 5.36
N THR A 7 -9.07 0.72 5.20
CA THR A 7 -9.12 -0.75 5.09
C THR A 7 -9.08 -1.45 6.44
N GLY A 8 -9.19 -0.72 7.56
CA GLY A 8 -9.20 -1.28 8.91
C GLY A 8 -7.82 -1.61 9.49
N ILE A 9 -6.74 -1.18 8.83
CA ILE A 9 -5.38 -1.34 9.35
C ILE A 9 -5.17 -0.34 10.51
N SER A 10 -4.56 -0.80 11.61
CA SER A 10 -4.25 0.07 12.75
C SER A 10 -3.23 1.15 12.39
N PHE A 11 -3.23 2.25 13.15
CA PHE A 11 -2.31 3.37 12.90
C PHE A 11 -0.83 2.95 12.96
N ASP A 12 -0.46 2.08 13.90
CA ASP A 12 0.91 1.60 14.05
C ASP A 12 1.36 0.78 12.84
N ILE A 13 0.51 -0.13 12.37
CA ILE A 13 0.80 -0.97 11.19
C ILE A 13 0.86 -0.09 9.94
N ALA A 14 -0.04 0.88 9.79
CA ALA A 14 0.00 1.82 8.68
C ALA A 14 1.32 2.63 8.68
N CYS A 15 1.77 3.10 9.84
CA CYS A 15 3.05 3.79 9.99
C CYS A 15 4.24 2.89 9.62
N PHE A 16 4.22 1.63 10.05
CA PHE A 16 5.25 0.64 9.73
C PHE A 16 5.34 0.38 8.21
N ILE A 17 4.20 0.17 7.55
CA ILE A 17 4.13 -0.04 6.10
C ILE A 17 4.67 1.18 5.35
N LEU A 18 4.32 2.39 5.77
CA LEU A 18 4.82 3.62 5.16
C LEU A 18 6.34 3.78 5.31
N LYS A 19 6.92 3.34 6.43
CA LYS A 19 8.38 3.33 6.62
C LYS A 19 9.05 2.36 5.66
N GLN A 20 8.53 1.13 5.54
CA GLN A 20 9.07 0.15 4.58
C GLN A 20 8.97 0.64 3.14
N LEU A 21 7.84 1.26 2.75
CA LEU A 21 7.68 1.86 1.42
C LEU A 21 8.73 2.95 1.16
N LYS A 22 8.99 3.81 2.15
CA LYS A 22 10.00 4.86 2.04
C LYS A 22 11.42 4.29 1.90
N GLU A 23 11.71 3.15 2.54
CA GLU A 23 12.99 2.47 2.44
C GLU A 23 13.16 1.75 1.10
N GLN A 24 12.10 1.12 0.58
CA GLN A 24 12.15 0.35 -0.67
C GLN A 24 12.10 1.25 -1.92
N GLU A 25 11.24 2.27 -1.92
CA GLU A 25 11.13 3.22 -3.03
C GLU A 25 10.96 4.64 -2.51
N ALA A 26 12.09 5.26 -2.15
CA ALA A 26 12.12 6.69 -1.82
C ALA A 26 11.67 7.57 -3.01
N GLU A 27 11.87 7.10 -4.25
CA GLU A 27 11.56 7.84 -5.48
C GLU A 27 10.05 8.01 -5.73
N LEU A 28 9.21 7.08 -5.23
CA LEU A 28 7.75 7.21 -5.25
C LEU A 28 7.25 8.51 -4.61
N PHE A 29 7.99 9.01 -3.62
CA PHE A 29 7.67 10.23 -2.89
C PHE A 29 8.13 11.50 -3.61
N ILE A 30 8.88 11.36 -4.72
CA ILE A 30 9.55 12.46 -5.41
C ILE A 30 9.02 12.62 -6.84
N SER A 31 8.77 11.53 -7.59
CA SER A 31 8.54 11.61 -9.05
C SER A 31 7.13 11.27 -9.54
N ASP A 32 6.19 10.86 -8.68
CA ASP A 32 4.87 10.29 -9.05
C ASP A 32 4.89 9.00 -9.91
N GLN A 33 6.03 8.70 -10.52
CA GLN A 33 6.30 7.51 -11.30
C GLN A 33 7.02 6.50 -10.41
N GLY A 34 6.25 5.62 -9.78
CA GLY A 34 6.84 4.49 -9.08
C GLY A 34 5.96 3.27 -9.13
N LYS A 35 6.49 2.18 -8.59
CA LYS A 35 5.83 0.89 -8.68
C LYS A 35 4.58 0.88 -7.82
N ARG A 36 3.57 0.12 -8.26
CA ARG A 36 2.39 -0.13 -7.43
C ARG A 36 2.73 -1.23 -6.45
N PHE A 37 2.26 -1.10 -5.22
CA PHE A 37 2.47 -2.10 -4.18
C PHE A 37 1.13 -2.68 -3.73
N MET A 38 1.18 -3.83 -3.09
CA MET A 38 0.06 -4.42 -2.36
C MET A 38 0.54 -5.03 -1.05
N LEU A 39 -0.39 -5.10 -0.11
CA LEU A 39 -0.23 -5.88 1.10
C LEU A 39 -0.94 -7.22 0.91
N LEU A 40 -0.21 -8.29 1.19
CA LEU A 40 -0.74 -9.63 1.25
C LEU A 40 -0.80 -10.07 2.70
N LEU A 41 -1.98 -10.54 3.12
CA LEU A 41 -2.14 -11.21 4.40
C LEU A 41 -1.77 -12.69 4.23
N SER A 42 -0.73 -13.10 4.95
CA SER A 42 -0.30 -14.49 5.02
C SER A 42 -1.18 -15.30 5.99
N GLN A 43 -1.06 -16.62 5.95
CA GLN A 43 -1.83 -17.52 6.83
C GLN A 43 -1.45 -17.41 8.30
N ASP A 44 -0.28 -16.87 8.61
CA ASP A 44 0.22 -16.59 9.96
C ASP A 44 -0.14 -15.17 10.44
N ASP A 45 -1.13 -14.53 9.81
CA ASP A 45 -1.54 -13.14 10.04
C ASP A 45 -0.42 -12.10 9.82
N SER A 46 0.68 -12.49 9.16
CA SER A 46 1.72 -11.54 8.79
C SER A 46 1.31 -10.74 7.55
N LEU A 47 1.56 -9.43 7.59
CA LEU A 47 1.37 -8.53 6.45
C LEU A 47 2.68 -8.36 5.71
N SER A 48 2.69 -8.75 4.43
CA SER A 48 3.85 -8.57 3.55
C SER A 48 3.57 -7.49 2.52
N LEU A 49 4.49 -6.54 2.40
CA LEU A 49 4.46 -5.50 1.38
C LEU A 49 5.25 -5.98 0.17
N VAL A 50 4.57 -6.10 -0.97
CA VAL A 50 5.16 -6.60 -2.23
C VAL A 50 4.76 -5.71 -3.40
N GLU A 51 5.54 -5.76 -4.48
CA GLU A 51 5.16 -5.14 -5.75
C GLU A 51 3.82 -5.74 -6.23
N PHE A 52 2.93 -4.89 -6.74
CA PHE A 52 1.62 -5.30 -7.21
C PHE A 52 1.77 -6.14 -8.48
N ASP A 53 1.53 -7.44 -8.36
CA ASP A 53 1.35 -8.34 -9.49
C ASP A 53 -0.11 -8.80 -9.55
N ARG A 54 -0.73 -8.56 -10.72
CA ARG A 54 -2.16 -8.87 -10.92
C ARG A 54 -2.45 -10.37 -10.79
N LYS A 55 -1.58 -11.24 -11.28
CA LYS A 55 -1.81 -12.70 -11.26
C LYS A 55 -1.70 -13.21 -9.82
N MET A 56 -0.70 -12.73 -9.08
CA MET A 56 -0.49 -13.05 -7.67
C MET A 56 -1.64 -12.53 -6.80
N ALA A 57 -2.14 -11.32 -7.08
CA ALA A 57 -3.30 -10.76 -6.39
C ALA A 57 -4.54 -11.64 -6.59
N ILE A 58 -4.85 -12.03 -7.83
CA ILE A 58 -5.99 -12.90 -8.14
C ILE A 58 -5.82 -14.26 -7.47
N ALA A 59 -4.65 -14.90 -7.58
CA ALA A 59 -4.39 -16.19 -6.94
C ALA A 59 -4.56 -16.12 -5.41
N SER A 60 -4.09 -15.04 -4.78
CA SER A 60 -4.25 -14.84 -3.34
C SER A 60 -5.71 -14.68 -2.95
N LEU A 61 -6.50 -13.97 -3.75
CA LEU A 61 -7.95 -13.83 -3.54
C LEU A 61 -8.69 -15.17 -3.71
N ASP A 62 -8.31 -15.97 -4.73
CA ASP A 62 -8.89 -17.31 -4.96
C ASP A 62 -8.58 -18.25 -3.78
N GLU A 63 -7.43 -18.08 -3.12
CA GLU A 63 -7.06 -18.78 -1.89
C GLU A 63 -7.76 -18.24 -0.62
N GLY A 64 -8.59 -17.20 -0.75
CA GLY A 64 -9.30 -16.57 0.37
C GLY A 64 -8.45 -15.60 1.20
N LYS A 65 -7.26 -15.22 0.72
CA LYS A 65 -6.37 -14.27 1.40
C LYS A 65 -6.78 -12.83 1.09
N ALA A 66 -6.58 -11.94 2.06
CA ALA A 66 -6.80 -10.52 1.86
C ALA A 66 -5.68 -9.88 1.04
N VAL A 67 -6.06 -9.11 0.02
CA VAL A 67 -5.15 -8.30 -0.81
C VAL A 67 -5.56 -6.85 -0.69
N ILE A 68 -4.64 -5.99 -0.23
CA ILE A 68 -4.89 -4.56 -0.06
C ILE A 68 -3.98 -3.78 -1.01
N PRO A 69 -4.52 -3.14 -2.07
CA PRO A 69 -3.71 -2.32 -2.96
C PRO A 69 -3.18 -1.07 -2.23
N VAL A 70 -1.92 -0.73 -2.46
CA VAL A 70 -1.27 0.46 -1.91
C VAL A 70 -0.88 1.39 -3.05
N TRP A 71 -1.71 2.41 -3.29
CA TRP A 71 -1.51 3.41 -4.36
C TRP A 71 -1.07 4.73 -3.76
N ILE A 72 0.25 4.88 -3.58
CA ILE A 72 0.85 6.07 -2.96
C ILE A 72 0.59 7.31 -3.84
N ASP A 73 0.69 7.18 -5.16
CA ASP A 73 0.39 8.21 -6.15
C ASP A 73 -1.02 8.79 -5.98
N ALA A 74 -2.03 7.93 -5.91
CA ALA A 74 -3.42 8.35 -5.72
C ALA A 74 -3.63 9.06 -4.37
N ILE A 75 -2.96 8.59 -3.31
CA ILE A 75 -2.96 9.23 -2.00
C ILE A 75 -2.31 10.62 -2.07
N TYR A 76 -1.16 10.74 -2.72
CA TYR A 76 -0.43 11.99 -2.87
C TYR A 76 -1.24 13.02 -3.66
N GLN A 77 -1.82 12.62 -4.80
CA GLN A 77 -2.71 13.49 -5.59
C GLN A 77 -3.94 13.94 -4.79
N GLN A 78 -4.52 13.04 -4.00
CA GLN A 78 -5.68 13.37 -3.16
C GLN A 78 -5.32 14.30 -2.00
N LEU A 79 -4.10 14.20 -1.44
CA LEU A 79 -3.60 15.14 -0.43
C LEU A 79 -3.27 16.50 -1.05
N ALA A 80 -2.58 16.52 -2.19
CA ALA A 80 -2.23 17.74 -2.91
C ALA A 80 -3.46 18.54 -3.36
N SER A 81 -4.57 17.86 -3.69
CA SER A 81 -5.84 18.52 -4.04
C SER A 81 -6.64 19.03 -2.83
N ARG A 82 -6.34 18.56 -1.61
CA ARG A 82 -7.05 18.94 -0.38
C ARG A 82 -6.29 19.93 0.49
N LEU A 83 -4.98 20.05 0.33
CA LEU A 83 -4.17 21.02 1.04
C LEU A 83 -4.13 22.34 0.26
N PRO A 84 -4.43 23.49 0.90
CA PRO A 84 -4.23 24.79 0.27
C PRO A 84 -2.74 25.02 -0.02
N LYS A 85 -2.44 25.70 -1.14
CA LYS A 85 -1.07 26.06 -1.55
C LYS A 85 -0.37 26.95 -0.54
#